data_AF-A0A381WRP9-F1
#
_entry.id   AF-A0A381WRP9-F1
#
_cell.length_a   1.000
_cell.length_b   1.000
_cell.length_c   1.000
_cell.angle_alpha   90.00
_cell.angle_beta   90.00
_cell.angle_gamma   90.00
#
_symmetry.space_group_name_H-M   'P 1'
#
loop_
_entity.id
_entity.type
_entity.pdbx_description
1 polymer ?
#
loop_
_entity_poly.entity_id
_entity_poly.type
_entity_poly.pdbx_seq_one_letter_code
_entity_poly.pdbx_strand_id
1 'polypeptide(L)'
;MDTAVRMDSFDPMWVPSYLSGTTLVVGNGESRSWYKPCHQTITKNGVNVWGCNAIYRDGEVDCLVATDPAMQQEIYDSGYAFDHTCFFVDWQRLPSAVGETFLMGFDVPKEFVFYSEGDAYGHSECVIRGKDPATVQEKVKEALEKFPHLDKPDLIQKMEKDTGVWITWVKENDEVIHFDFPRGWSTGCSAMHLACQNGSREVYILGFDLSVYEKPLNNIYKGTDNYLPADSKGFNPVNWVQQMQATFVEFKDVEFYWVDCQLEEKFHYPNLSYLTKDNLCDTLQII
;
A
#
# COMPACT_ATOMS: atom_id res chain seq x y z
N MET A 1 29.68 -34.03 11.14
CA MET A 1 28.44 -33.76 11.90
C MET A 1 27.83 -32.55 11.23
N ASP A 2 26.82 -32.78 10.40
CA ASP A 2 26.14 -31.76 9.61
C ASP A 2 25.34 -30.82 10.51
N THR A 3 25.56 -29.52 10.33
CA THR A 3 24.72 -28.45 10.86
C THR A 3 23.81 -27.95 9.74
N ALA A 4 22.65 -28.56 9.61
CA ALA A 4 21.53 -28.01 8.84
C ALA A 4 20.40 -27.72 9.84
N VAL A 5 20.36 -26.49 10.34
CA VAL A 5 19.19 -25.98 11.05
C VAL A 5 18.18 -25.58 9.99
N ARG A 6 17.12 -26.38 9.85
CA ARG A 6 15.92 -26.03 9.10
C ARG A 6 15.32 -24.75 9.69
N MET A 7 15.28 -23.68 8.89
CA MET A 7 14.34 -22.57 9.08
C MET A 7 12.94 -23.04 8.66
N ASP A 8 12.30 -23.84 9.51
CA ASP A 8 10.89 -24.21 9.34
C ASP A 8 10.18 -23.91 10.66
N SER A 9 9.54 -22.74 10.76
CA SER A 9 8.31 -22.48 11.52
C SER A 9 7.98 -20.99 11.50
N PHE A 10 7.47 -20.52 10.36
CA PHE A 10 6.45 -19.48 10.44
C PHE A 10 5.21 -20.16 11.00
N ASP A 11 4.84 -19.81 12.22
CA ASP A 11 3.57 -20.20 12.81
C ASP A 11 2.46 -19.65 11.91
N PRO A 12 1.61 -20.47 11.28
CA PRO A 12 0.55 -19.95 10.43
C PRO A 12 -0.37 -19.11 11.32
N MET A 13 -0.36 -17.79 11.08
CA MET A 13 -1.41 -16.89 11.57
C MET A 13 -2.75 -17.60 11.40
N TRP A 14 -3.54 -17.65 12.46
CA TRP A 14 -4.89 -18.19 12.43
C TRP A 14 -5.69 -17.48 11.33
N VAL A 15 -5.87 -18.14 10.18
CA VAL A 15 -6.70 -17.65 9.08
C VAL A 15 -8.08 -18.26 9.27
N PRO A 16 -9.13 -17.45 9.57
CA PRO A 16 -10.49 -17.94 9.58
C PRO A 16 -10.84 -18.68 8.28
N SER A 17 -11.51 -19.82 8.39
CA SER A 17 -11.78 -20.77 7.30
C SER A 17 -12.68 -20.25 6.16
N TYR A 18 -12.98 -18.96 6.13
CA TYR A 18 -13.77 -18.27 5.10
C TYR A 18 -12.92 -17.35 4.20
N LEU A 19 -11.61 -17.22 4.45
CA LEU A 19 -10.70 -16.37 3.67
C LEU A 19 -10.00 -17.08 2.48
N SER A 20 -10.22 -18.38 2.28
CA SER A 20 -9.61 -19.13 1.18
C SER A 20 -10.57 -19.30 0.00
N GLY A 21 -10.30 -18.59 -1.10
CA GLY A 21 -10.98 -18.82 -2.37
C GLY A 21 -10.63 -17.76 -3.39
N THR A 22 -11.38 -16.67 -3.39
CA THR A 22 -11.34 -15.63 -4.41
C THR A 22 -11.11 -14.25 -3.80
N THR A 23 -10.22 -13.46 -4.39
CA THR A 23 -9.90 -12.12 -3.92
C THR A 23 -9.89 -11.14 -5.09
N LEU A 24 -10.50 -9.97 -4.90
CA LEU A 24 -10.33 -8.79 -5.75
C LEU A 24 -9.36 -7.81 -5.08
N VAL A 25 -8.18 -7.63 -5.67
CA VAL A 25 -7.21 -6.63 -5.24
C VAL A 25 -7.38 -5.37 -6.08
N VAL A 26 -7.63 -4.25 -5.42
CA VAL A 26 -7.96 -2.98 -6.06
C VAL A 26 -6.81 -1.99 -5.86
N GLY A 27 -6.05 -1.79 -6.93
CA GLY A 27 -5.04 -0.73 -7.07
C GLY A 27 -5.66 0.62 -7.39
N ASN A 28 -4.86 1.69 -7.42
CA ASN A 28 -5.36 3.07 -7.53
C ASN A 28 -5.24 3.70 -8.92
N GLY A 29 -5.02 2.90 -9.97
CA GLY A 29 -5.01 3.36 -11.37
C GLY A 29 -6.38 3.84 -11.85
N GLU A 30 -6.40 4.70 -12.86
CA GLU A 30 -7.60 5.28 -13.44
C GLU A 30 -8.46 4.27 -14.21
N SER A 31 -7.90 3.13 -14.66
CA SER A 31 -8.66 2.07 -15.32
C SER A 31 -9.80 1.52 -14.45
N ARG A 32 -9.67 1.63 -13.13
CA ARG A 32 -10.70 1.21 -12.17
C ARG A 32 -11.73 2.28 -11.82
N SER A 33 -11.73 3.43 -12.50
CA SER A 33 -12.63 4.56 -12.21
C SER A 33 -14.12 4.22 -12.23
N TRP A 34 -14.51 3.12 -12.88
CA TRP A 34 -15.87 2.60 -12.88
C TRP A 34 -16.24 1.82 -11.61
N TYR A 35 -15.26 1.43 -10.78
CA TYR A 35 -15.44 0.64 -9.56
C TYR A 35 -15.12 1.47 -8.31
N LYS A 36 -16.11 1.58 -7.43
CA LYS A 36 -15.98 2.13 -6.08
C LYS A 36 -16.73 1.21 -5.11
N PRO A 37 -16.13 0.79 -3.99
CA PRO A 37 -16.80 -0.08 -3.04
C PRO A 37 -18.16 0.44 -2.55
N CYS A 38 -18.35 1.76 -2.45
CA CYS A 38 -19.62 2.36 -2.04
C CYS A 38 -20.70 2.40 -3.15
N HIS A 39 -20.33 2.15 -4.41
CA HIS A 39 -21.26 2.18 -5.55
C HIS A 39 -21.56 0.81 -6.13
N GLN A 40 -20.60 -0.11 -6.08
CA GLN A 40 -20.72 -1.46 -6.62
C GLN A 40 -20.87 -2.47 -5.48
N THR A 41 -21.70 -3.48 -5.68
CA THR A 41 -21.84 -4.60 -4.73
C THR A 41 -21.38 -5.90 -5.39
N ILE A 42 -20.53 -6.66 -4.70
CA ILE A 42 -20.14 -8.01 -5.11
C ILE A 42 -21.11 -9.00 -4.47
N THR A 43 -22.00 -9.62 -5.26
CA THR A 43 -22.99 -10.56 -4.71
C THR A 43 -22.50 -12.01 -4.67
N LYS A 44 -21.35 -12.30 -5.29
CA LYS A 44 -20.73 -13.63 -5.21
C LYS A 44 -20.19 -13.86 -3.81
N ASN A 45 -20.69 -14.91 -3.17
CA ASN A 45 -20.20 -15.33 -1.85
C ASN A 45 -18.71 -15.71 -1.90
N GLY A 46 -17.99 -15.39 -0.82
CA GLY A 46 -16.60 -15.80 -0.63
C GLY A 46 -15.58 -15.02 -1.45
N VAL A 47 -15.93 -13.82 -1.91
CA VAL A 47 -14.99 -12.87 -2.52
C VAL A 47 -14.55 -11.88 -1.46
N ASN A 48 -13.23 -11.80 -1.22
CA ASN A 48 -12.64 -10.76 -0.37
C ASN A 48 -12.11 -9.61 -1.22
N VAL A 49 -12.28 -8.38 -0.76
CA VAL A 49 -11.78 -7.16 -1.39
C VAL A 49 -10.58 -6.63 -0.61
N TRP A 50 -9.43 -6.63 -1.28
CA TRP A 50 -8.21 -6.01 -0.77
C TRP A 50 -8.01 -4.65 -1.43
N GLY A 51 -7.95 -3.60 -0.61
CA GLY A 51 -7.75 -2.23 -1.05
C GLY A 51 -6.38 -1.68 -0.65
N CYS A 52 -5.96 -0.57 -1.28
CA CYS A 52 -4.75 0.13 -0.85
C CYS A 52 -4.90 1.66 -0.77
N ASN A 53 -4.23 2.26 0.23
CA ASN A 53 -4.21 3.69 0.52
C ASN A 53 -5.62 4.32 0.50
N ALA A 54 -5.88 5.35 -0.31
CA ALA A 54 -7.11 6.16 -0.25
C ALA A 54 -8.38 5.48 -0.79
N ILE A 55 -8.38 4.18 -1.10
CA ILE A 55 -9.60 3.48 -1.52
C ILE A 55 -10.71 3.48 -0.47
N TYR A 56 -10.37 3.53 0.81
CA TYR A 56 -11.35 3.65 1.89
C TYR A 56 -12.24 4.90 1.76
N ARG A 57 -11.76 5.96 1.08
CA ARG A 57 -12.54 7.16 0.78
C ARG A 57 -13.69 6.88 -0.21
N ASP A 58 -13.57 5.81 -1.01
CA ASP A 58 -14.58 5.33 -1.96
C ASP A 58 -15.44 4.18 -1.38
N GLY A 59 -15.34 3.88 -0.09
CA GLY A 59 -16.13 2.85 0.60
C GLY A 59 -15.29 1.74 1.24
N GLU A 60 -15.97 0.84 1.93
CA GLU A 60 -15.36 -0.20 2.76
C GLU A 60 -14.76 -1.33 1.91
N VAL A 61 -13.64 -1.89 2.38
CA VAL A 61 -13.00 -3.10 1.85
C VAL A 61 -12.76 -4.08 2.98
N ASP A 62 -12.64 -5.37 2.68
CA ASP A 62 -12.39 -6.39 3.71
C ASP A 62 -11.01 -6.24 4.34
N CYS A 63 -10.00 -5.90 3.54
CA CYS A 63 -8.63 -5.65 4.00
C CYS A 63 -8.05 -4.38 3.35
N LEU A 64 -7.64 -3.41 4.15
CA LEU A 64 -7.01 -2.18 3.66
C LEU A 64 -5.50 -2.18 3.94
N VAL A 65 -4.67 -1.91 2.93
CA VAL A 65 -3.20 -1.83 3.09
C VAL A 65 -2.73 -0.39 2.94
N ALA A 66 -1.82 0.07 3.81
CA ALA A 66 -1.15 1.37 3.67
C ALA A 66 0.33 1.32 4.07
N THR A 67 1.19 1.98 3.28
CA THR A 67 2.65 2.00 3.50
C THR A 67 3.20 3.38 3.83
N ASP A 68 2.54 4.43 3.33
CA ASP A 68 3.00 5.82 3.43
C ASP A 68 2.60 6.40 4.80
N PRO A 69 3.52 7.05 5.56
CA PRO A 69 3.24 7.57 6.90
C PRO A 69 2.02 8.49 6.95
N ALA A 70 1.93 9.43 6.01
CA ALA A 70 0.84 10.40 5.95
C ALA A 70 -0.51 9.73 5.67
N MET A 71 -0.52 8.72 4.78
CA MET A 71 -1.76 7.96 4.52
C MET A 71 -2.19 7.11 5.72
N GLN A 72 -1.23 6.47 6.40
CA GLN A 72 -1.55 5.68 7.57
C GLN A 72 -2.17 6.54 8.68
N GLN A 73 -1.61 7.73 8.94
CA GLN A 73 -2.18 8.67 9.92
C GLN A 73 -3.58 9.14 9.50
N GLU A 74 -3.79 9.49 8.22
CA GLU A 74 -5.13 9.89 7.73
C GLU A 74 -6.18 8.79 7.91
N ILE A 75 -5.84 7.54 7.56
CA ILE A 75 -6.75 6.39 7.75
C ILE A 75 -7.04 6.20 9.24
N TYR A 76 -6.01 6.29 10.09
CA TYR A 76 -6.14 6.11 11.54
C TYR A 76 -7.01 7.21 12.19
N ASP A 77 -6.79 8.47 11.81
CA ASP A 77 -7.53 9.61 12.34
C ASP A 77 -8.99 9.60 11.90
N SER A 78 -9.27 9.09 10.70
CA SER A 78 -10.65 8.91 10.22
C SER A 78 -11.48 7.92 11.05
N GLY A 79 -10.83 7.11 11.90
CA GLY A 79 -11.46 6.05 12.67
C GLY A 79 -11.65 4.73 11.91
N TYR A 80 -11.37 4.71 10.61
CA TYR A 80 -11.56 3.53 9.76
C TYR A 80 -10.86 2.28 10.31
N ALA A 81 -9.64 2.44 10.82
CA ALA A 81 -8.82 1.35 11.35
C ALA A 81 -9.33 0.72 12.66
N PHE A 82 -10.39 1.27 13.28
CA PHE A 82 -10.98 0.71 14.51
C PHE A 82 -12.14 -0.23 14.26
N ASP A 83 -12.71 -0.19 13.05
CA ASP A 83 -13.86 -1.02 12.66
C ASP A 83 -13.53 -1.96 11.47
N HIS A 84 -12.32 -1.85 10.90
CA HIS A 84 -11.92 -2.56 9.68
C HIS A 84 -10.50 -3.13 9.77
N THR A 85 -10.27 -4.24 9.08
CA THR A 85 -8.94 -4.88 9.04
C THR A 85 -7.96 -4.04 8.20
N CYS A 86 -6.98 -3.43 8.88
CA CYS A 86 -5.96 -2.61 8.25
C CYS A 86 -4.56 -3.23 8.40
N PHE A 87 -3.81 -3.32 7.31
CA PHE A 87 -2.42 -3.76 7.27
C PHE A 87 -1.49 -2.57 7.04
N PHE A 88 -0.75 -2.17 8.06
CA PHE A 88 0.19 -1.05 7.97
C PHE A 88 1.64 -1.53 8.08
N VAL A 89 2.48 -1.15 7.11
CA VAL A 89 3.92 -1.39 7.21
C VAL A 89 4.48 -0.59 8.37
N ASP A 90 5.52 -1.07 9.04
CA ASP A 90 6.27 -0.33 10.07
C ASP A 90 5.40 0.26 11.21
N TRP A 91 4.20 -0.28 11.44
CA TRP A 91 3.29 0.14 12.53
C TRP A 91 3.69 -0.44 13.89
N GLN A 92 4.92 -0.16 14.33
CA GLN A 92 5.45 -0.67 15.58
C GLN A 92 5.01 0.21 16.75
N ARG A 93 4.25 -0.37 17.68
CA ARG A 93 3.80 0.29 18.91
C ARG A 93 4.98 0.48 19.87
N LEU A 94 5.15 1.71 20.34
CA LEU A 94 6.17 2.12 21.29
C LEU A 94 5.48 2.76 22.50
N PRO A 95 6.07 2.75 23.71
CA PRO A 95 5.54 3.49 24.85
C PRO A 95 5.39 4.99 24.53
N SER A 96 4.31 5.64 24.98
CA SER A 96 4.02 7.06 24.67
C SER A 96 5.14 8.03 25.09
N ALA A 97 5.85 7.72 26.18
CA ALA A 97 7.04 8.46 26.61
C ALA A 97 8.14 8.52 25.53
N VAL A 98 8.22 7.53 24.64
CA VAL A 98 9.13 7.58 23.48
C VAL A 98 8.67 8.66 22.51
N GLY A 99 7.38 8.76 22.19
CA GLY A 99 6.86 9.83 21.33
C GLY A 99 7.15 11.24 21.87
N GLU A 100 6.98 11.44 23.18
CA GLU A 100 7.26 12.72 23.85
C GLU A 100 8.75 13.10 23.81
N THR A 101 9.63 12.11 23.95
CA THR A 101 11.08 12.33 24.06
C THR A 101 11.83 12.16 22.74
N PHE A 102 11.22 11.55 21.73
CA PHE A 102 11.83 11.26 20.43
C PHE A 102 12.43 12.54 19.83
N LEU A 103 11.63 13.60 19.76
CA LEU A 103 12.06 14.88 19.18
C LEU A 103 13.09 15.62 20.03
N MET A 104 13.33 15.24 21.29
CA MET A 104 14.41 15.86 22.08
C MET A 104 15.80 15.45 21.58
N GLY A 105 15.90 14.32 20.88
CA GLY A 105 17.15 13.82 20.30
C GLY A 105 17.43 14.29 18.87
N PHE A 106 16.48 14.96 18.22
CA PHE A 106 16.57 15.36 16.81
C PHE A 106 16.16 16.82 16.62
N ASP A 107 16.91 17.56 15.80
CA ASP A 107 16.56 18.93 15.42
C ASP A 107 15.61 18.92 14.21
N VAL A 108 14.36 18.46 14.42
CA VAL A 108 13.33 18.42 13.38
C VAL A 108 12.50 19.72 13.46
N PRO A 109 12.42 20.52 12.39
CA PRO A 109 11.58 21.71 12.37
C PRO A 109 10.11 21.35 12.63
N LYS A 110 9.39 22.18 13.38
CA LYS A 110 8.02 21.88 13.85
C LYS A 110 7.03 21.65 12.69
N GLU A 111 7.25 22.30 11.57
CA GLU A 111 6.48 22.15 10.33
C GLU A 111 6.61 20.76 9.68
N PHE A 112 7.62 19.98 10.07
CA PHE A 112 7.84 18.60 9.64
C PHE A 112 7.45 17.59 10.72
N VAL A 113 6.74 18.00 11.76
CA VAL A 113 6.23 17.10 12.81
C VAL A 113 4.70 17.09 12.77
N PHE A 114 4.15 15.90 12.55
CA PHE A 114 2.72 15.66 12.37
C PHE A 114 2.21 14.75 13.48
N TYR A 115 1.25 15.23 14.26
CA TYR A 115 0.58 14.43 15.29
C TYR A 115 -0.79 13.99 14.79
N SER A 116 -1.18 12.77 15.12
CA SER A 116 -2.56 12.29 14.92
C SER A 116 -3.56 13.16 15.69
N GLU A 117 -4.82 13.17 15.26
CA GLU A 117 -5.87 13.89 15.98
C GLU A 117 -6.05 13.37 17.41
N GLY A 118 -5.91 14.28 18.38
CA GLY A 118 -6.04 14.00 19.82
C GLY A 118 -4.85 14.52 20.62
N ASP A 119 -5.05 14.66 21.94
CA ASP A 119 -3.97 15.01 22.86
C ASP A 119 -3.13 13.77 23.18
N ALA A 120 -1.82 13.95 23.40
CA ALA A 120 -0.94 12.87 23.88
C ALA A 120 -1.37 12.29 25.25
N TYR A 121 -2.05 13.12 26.07
CA TYR A 121 -2.45 12.78 27.42
C TYR A 121 -3.54 11.69 27.44
N GLY A 122 -3.21 10.56 28.06
CA GLY A 122 -4.13 9.42 28.22
C GLY A 122 -3.79 8.21 27.35
N HIS A 123 -2.87 8.35 26.39
CA HIS A 123 -2.40 7.24 25.56
C HIS A 123 -1.18 6.55 26.19
N SER A 124 -1.19 5.22 26.24
CA SER A 124 -0.06 4.41 26.72
C SER A 124 1.01 4.20 25.67
N GLU A 125 0.66 4.31 24.39
CA GLU A 125 1.50 3.96 23.26
C GLU A 125 1.40 4.96 22.11
N CYS A 126 2.45 4.98 21.27
CA CYS A 126 2.52 5.73 20.03
C CYS A 126 3.18 4.90 18.93
N VAL A 127 2.92 5.27 17.68
CA VAL A 127 3.68 4.83 16.51
C VAL A 127 4.43 6.03 15.96
N ILE A 128 5.72 5.86 15.66
CA ILE A 128 6.56 6.91 15.08
C ILE A 128 6.99 6.47 13.69
N ARG A 129 6.62 7.25 12.69
CA ARG A 129 7.01 7.06 11.28
C ARG A 129 7.63 8.33 10.75
N GLY A 130 8.36 8.23 9.66
CA GLY A 130 8.88 9.42 9.03
C GLY A 130 9.99 9.18 8.03
N LYS A 131 10.41 10.29 7.46
CA LYS A 131 11.47 10.41 6.49
C LYS A 131 12.21 11.70 6.77
N ASP A 132 13.47 11.58 7.16
CA ASP A 132 14.31 12.72 7.53
C ASP A 132 14.63 13.60 6.30
N PRO A 133 14.28 14.90 6.31
CA PRO A 133 14.60 15.84 5.24
C PRO A 133 16.09 15.85 4.84
N ALA A 134 17.02 15.68 5.78
CA ALA A 134 18.45 15.67 5.48
C ALA A 134 18.81 14.50 4.56
N THR A 135 18.34 13.29 4.90
CA THR A 135 18.54 12.11 4.04
C THR A 135 17.85 12.22 2.68
N VAL A 136 16.76 12.99 2.56
CA VAL A 136 16.12 13.24 1.26
C VAL A 136 17.05 14.05 0.35
N GLN A 137 17.63 15.15 0.86
CA GLN A 137 18.52 16.01 0.08
C GLN A 137 19.78 15.27 -0.38
N GLU A 138 20.36 14.45 0.50
CA GLU A 138 21.50 13.58 0.15
C GLU A 138 21.14 12.61 -0.98
N LYS A 139 20.00 11.91 -0.87
CA LYS A 139 19.53 10.97 -1.91
C LYS A 139 19.21 11.66 -3.23
N VAL A 140 18.63 12.87 -3.21
CA VAL A 140 18.41 13.67 -4.41
C VAL A 140 19.74 13.99 -5.08
N LYS A 141 20.75 14.44 -4.31
CA LYS A 141 22.08 14.74 -4.83
C LYS A 141 22.73 13.50 -5.46
N GLU A 142 22.73 12.37 -4.76
CA GLU A 142 23.29 11.12 -5.27
C GLU A 142 22.57 10.64 -6.55
N ALA A 143 21.25 10.77 -6.61
CA ALA A 143 20.46 10.39 -7.78
C ALA A 143 20.80 11.28 -9.00
N LEU A 144 20.98 12.59 -8.80
CA LEU A 144 21.37 13.51 -9.87
C LEU A 144 22.82 13.29 -10.33
N GLU A 145 23.73 12.89 -9.43
CA GLU A 145 25.10 12.53 -9.79
C GLU A 145 25.15 11.24 -10.63
N LYS A 146 24.37 10.21 -10.25
CA LYS A 146 24.30 8.93 -10.97
C LYS A 146 23.50 9.03 -12.28
N PHE A 147 22.46 9.85 -12.29
CA PHE A 147 21.52 9.98 -13.41
C PHE A 147 21.31 11.47 -13.76
N PRO A 148 22.30 12.12 -14.38
CA PRO A 148 22.27 13.57 -14.64
C PRO A 148 21.19 14.01 -15.64
N HIS A 149 20.52 13.06 -16.30
CA HIS A 149 19.42 13.31 -17.23
C HIS A 149 18.05 13.41 -16.55
N LEU A 150 17.95 13.12 -15.24
CA LEU A 150 16.69 13.21 -14.50
C LEU A 150 16.19 14.66 -14.45
N ASP A 151 14.86 14.81 -14.51
CA ASP A 151 14.19 16.08 -14.29
C ASP A 151 14.28 16.44 -12.80
N LYS A 152 15.15 17.40 -12.47
CA LYS A 152 15.46 17.76 -11.09
C LYS A 152 14.24 18.24 -10.30
N PRO A 153 13.42 19.19 -10.81
CA PRO A 153 12.16 19.57 -10.15
C PRO A 153 11.23 18.39 -9.85
N ASP A 154 11.02 17.50 -10.82
CA ASP A 154 10.14 16.32 -10.64
C ASP A 154 10.71 15.34 -9.61
N LEU A 155 12.02 15.06 -9.67
CA LEU A 155 12.71 14.20 -8.72
C LEU A 155 12.59 14.75 -7.28
N ILE A 156 12.83 16.05 -7.09
CA ILE A 156 12.72 16.70 -5.78
C ILE A 156 11.29 16.56 -5.26
N GLN A 157 10.28 16.91 -6.07
CA GLN A 157 8.87 16.82 -5.65
C GLN A 157 8.50 15.39 -5.20
N LYS A 158 8.89 14.37 -5.97
CA LYS A 158 8.61 12.96 -5.65
C LYS A 158 9.38 12.48 -4.42
N MET A 159 10.63 12.92 -4.25
CA MET A 159 11.48 12.54 -3.13
C MET A 159 11.14 13.29 -1.84
N GLU A 160 10.59 14.49 -1.92
CA GLU A 160 10.16 15.27 -0.75
C GLU A 160 8.75 14.92 -0.29
N LYS A 161 7.97 14.18 -1.08
CA LYS A 161 6.68 13.62 -0.64
C LYS A 161 6.86 12.85 0.68
N ASP A 162 5.96 13.15 1.61
CA ASP A 162 5.90 12.59 2.97
C ASP A 162 7.23 12.72 3.74
N THR A 163 7.90 13.87 3.58
CA THR A 163 9.06 14.23 4.41
C THR A 163 8.60 14.80 5.75
N GLY A 164 9.18 14.30 6.84
CA GLY A 164 8.84 14.68 8.21
C GLY A 164 8.70 13.48 9.13
N VAL A 165 8.15 13.72 10.32
CA VAL A 165 7.93 12.74 11.38
C VAL A 165 6.46 12.75 11.75
N TRP A 166 5.82 11.58 11.65
CA TRP A 166 4.46 11.31 12.07
C TRP A 166 4.49 10.58 13.40
N ILE A 167 3.88 11.18 14.43
CA ILE A 167 3.68 10.58 15.75
C ILE A 167 2.18 10.35 15.90
N THR A 168 1.78 9.08 15.81
CA THR A 168 0.39 8.66 15.98
C THR A 168 0.18 8.11 17.38
N TRP A 169 -0.71 8.72 18.15
CA TRP A 169 -1.10 8.23 19.48
C TRP A 169 -2.05 7.04 19.34
N VAL A 170 -1.65 5.90 19.87
CA VAL A 170 -2.39 4.65 19.69
C VAL A 170 -3.62 4.67 20.60
N LYS A 171 -4.81 4.56 20.01
CA LYS A 171 -6.08 4.45 20.72
C LYS A 171 -6.24 3.04 21.29
N GLU A 172 -7.06 2.89 22.33
CA GLU A 172 -7.24 1.61 23.04
C GLU A 172 -7.68 0.46 22.11
N ASN A 173 -8.53 0.75 21.12
CA ASN A 173 -9.07 -0.21 20.15
C ASN A 173 -8.27 -0.25 18.83
N ASP A 174 -6.94 -0.16 18.89
CA ASP A 174 -6.10 -0.30 17.70
C ASP A 174 -6.05 -1.77 17.21
N GLU A 175 -6.72 -2.05 16.09
CA GLU A 175 -6.74 -3.36 15.44
C GLU A 175 -5.83 -3.42 14.19
N VAL A 176 -4.94 -2.44 14.01
CA VAL A 176 -4.00 -2.45 12.88
C VAL A 176 -3.06 -3.65 12.97
N ILE A 177 -3.00 -4.42 11.87
CA ILE A 177 -2.07 -5.53 11.68
C ILE A 177 -0.78 -4.97 11.09
N HIS A 178 0.28 -4.96 11.90
CA HIS A 178 1.63 -4.67 11.43
C HIS A 178 2.14 -5.77 10.50
N PHE A 179 2.81 -5.41 9.39
CA PHE A 179 3.55 -6.37 8.57
C PHE A 179 4.98 -5.91 8.27
N ASP A 180 5.92 -6.87 8.32
CA ASP A 180 7.35 -6.65 8.03
C ASP A 180 7.72 -6.89 6.55
N PHE A 181 6.92 -7.67 5.82
CA PHE A 181 7.16 -8.03 4.42
C PHE A 181 5.84 -8.09 3.64
N PRO A 182 5.78 -7.55 2.41
CA PRO A 182 6.88 -6.93 1.65
C PRO A 182 7.12 -5.45 1.99
N ARG A 183 8.38 -5.10 2.28
CA ARG A 183 8.79 -3.73 2.65
C ARG A 183 9.38 -2.96 1.47
N GLY A 184 9.07 -1.66 1.40
CA GLY A 184 9.54 -0.77 0.32
C GLY A 184 8.86 -1.00 -1.04
N TRP A 185 7.76 -1.75 -1.04
CA TRP A 185 6.94 -1.99 -2.23
C TRP A 185 5.88 -0.91 -2.39
N SER A 186 5.33 -0.79 -3.61
CA SER A 186 4.12 0.00 -3.79
C SER A 186 2.97 -0.63 -3.02
N THR A 187 2.09 0.18 -2.41
CA THR A 187 1.00 -0.34 -1.57
C THR A 187 0.10 -1.33 -2.29
N GLY A 188 -0.19 -1.10 -3.58
CA GLY A 188 -0.99 -2.03 -4.39
C GLY A 188 -0.30 -3.39 -4.57
N CYS A 189 1.01 -3.40 -4.80
CA CYS A 189 1.77 -4.66 -4.86
C CYS A 189 1.87 -5.34 -3.48
N SER A 190 2.02 -4.56 -2.39
CA SER A 190 1.96 -5.10 -1.04
C SER A 190 0.61 -5.73 -0.73
N ALA A 191 -0.50 -5.11 -1.13
CA ALA A 191 -1.84 -5.67 -0.96
C ALA A 191 -2.02 -6.98 -1.73
N MET A 192 -1.53 -7.05 -2.98
CA MET A 192 -1.56 -8.28 -3.77
C MET A 192 -0.75 -9.40 -3.11
N HIS A 193 0.45 -9.08 -2.60
CA HIS A 193 1.30 -10.05 -1.93
C HIS A 193 0.69 -10.54 -0.61
N LEU A 194 0.23 -9.61 0.25
CA LEU A 194 -0.43 -9.93 1.52
C LEU A 194 -1.69 -10.76 1.31
N ALA A 195 -2.49 -10.49 0.28
CA ALA A 195 -3.65 -11.30 -0.06
C ALA A 195 -3.25 -12.77 -0.33
N CYS A 196 -2.14 -13.00 -1.03
CA CYS A 196 -1.63 -14.34 -1.31
C CYS A 196 -1.08 -15.02 -0.04
N GLN A 197 -0.33 -14.29 0.79
CA GLN A 197 0.15 -14.77 2.09
C GLN A 197 -1.00 -15.19 3.01
N ASN A 198 -2.14 -14.48 2.94
CA ASN A 198 -3.35 -14.76 3.71
C ASN A 198 -4.29 -15.77 3.03
N GLY A 199 -3.78 -16.60 2.12
CA GLY A 199 -4.48 -17.78 1.63
C GLY A 199 -5.35 -17.59 0.39
N SER A 200 -5.28 -16.44 -0.29
CA SER A 200 -5.94 -16.26 -1.58
C SER A 200 -5.41 -17.29 -2.60
N ARG A 201 -6.29 -17.80 -3.48
CA ARG A 201 -5.94 -18.79 -4.51
C ARG A 201 -6.40 -18.39 -5.91
N GLU A 202 -7.43 -17.57 -6.00
CA GLU A 202 -7.88 -16.93 -7.23
C GLU A 202 -7.87 -15.41 -7.01
N VAL A 203 -6.97 -14.69 -7.68
CA VAL A 203 -6.71 -13.27 -7.43
C VAL A 203 -6.99 -12.44 -8.69
N TYR A 204 -7.97 -11.56 -8.60
CA TYR A 204 -8.31 -10.58 -9.62
C TYR A 204 -7.63 -9.26 -9.27
N ILE A 205 -6.85 -8.69 -10.19
CA ILE A 205 -6.16 -7.41 -9.98
C ILE A 205 -6.75 -6.34 -10.89
N LEU A 206 -7.29 -5.29 -10.27
CA LEU A 206 -7.99 -4.18 -10.93
C LEU A 206 -7.30 -2.86 -10.58
N GLY A 207 -7.12 -1.95 -11.54
CA GLY A 207 -6.46 -0.65 -11.30
C GLY A 207 -4.94 -0.73 -11.16
N PHE A 208 -4.33 -1.80 -11.68
CA PHE A 208 -2.88 -1.94 -11.81
C PHE A 208 -2.46 -1.44 -13.19
N ASP A 209 -2.42 -0.12 -13.38
CA ASP A 209 -2.22 0.47 -14.70
C ASP A 209 -0.75 0.63 -15.08
N LEU A 210 0.14 0.43 -14.11
CA LEU A 210 1.53 0.89 -14.14
C LEU A 210 1.59 2.39 -14.47
N SER A 211 2.72 2.86 -14.99
CA SER A 211 2.90 4.27 -15.34
C SER A 211 3.87 4.44 -16.50
N VAL A 212 3.78 5.58 -17.17
CA VAL A 212 4.76 6.03 -18.15
C VAL A 212 5.29 7.38 -17.67
N TYR A 213 6.61 7.51 -17.51
CA TYR A 213 7.22 8.67 -16.88
C TYR A 213 6.89 9.99 -17.59
N GLU A 214 6.90 10.01 -18.92
CA GLU A 214 6.60 11.21 -19.72
C GLU A 214 5.09 11.51 -19.86
N LYS A 215 4.22 10.70 -19.25
CA LYS A 215 2.78 10.93 -19.21
C LYS A 215 2.37 11.50 -17.85
N PRO A 216 1.20 12.15 -17.74
CA PRO A 216 0.65 12.55 -16.45
C PRO A 216 0.53 11.36 -15.50
N LEU A 217 0.61 11.65 -14.19
CA LEU A 217 0.40 10.67 -13.15
C LEU A 217 -0.94 9.94 -13.34
N ASN A 218 -0.89 8.61 -13.40
CA ASN A 218 -2.06 7.75 -13.43
C ASN A 218 -2.38 7.31 -12.01
N ASN A 219 -3.31 8.03 -11.37
CA ASN A 219 -3.85 7.70 -10.07
C ASN A 219 -5.18 8.45 -9.87
N ILE A 220 -6.24 7.74 -9.49
CA ILE A 220 -7.56 8.37 -9.32
C ILE A 220 -7.59 9.42 -8.19
N TYR A 221 -6.65 9.35 -7.24
CA TYR A 221 -6.55 10.28 -6.11
C TYR A 221 -5.51 11.39 -6.30
N LYS A 222 -4.90 11.52 -7.48
CA LYS A 222 -3.94 12.60 -7.75
C LYS A 222 -4.56 13.98 -7.48
N GLY A 223 -3.81 14.87 -6.84
CA GLY A 223 -4.26 16.20 -6.43
C GLY A 223 -5.14 16.23 -5.19
N THR A 224 -5.36 15.10 -4.51
CA THR A 224 -6.01 15.04 -3.19
C THR A 224 -4.95 14.95 -2.08
N ASP A 225 -5.38 15.12 -0.82
CA ASP A 225 -4.50 15.02 0.35
C ASP A 225 -3.69 13.72 0.33
N ASN A 226 -2.42 13.81 0.72
CA ASN A 226 -1.43 12.72 0.75
C ASN A 226 -1.05 12.10 -0.61
N TYR A 227 -1.50 12.70 -1.72
CA TYR A 227 -1.10 12.36 -3.08
C TYR A 227 -0.38 13.51 -3.77
N LEU A 228 0.40 13.19 -4.81
CA LEU A 228 1.07 14.21 -5.61
C LEU A 228 0.04 15.06 -6.38
N PRO A 229 0.40 16.32 -6.74
CA PRO A 229 -0.41 17.16 -7.63
C PRO A 229 -0.89 16.45 -8.90
N ALA A 230 -2.05 16.86 -9.40
CA ALA A 230 -2.67 16.23 -10.56
C ALA A 230 -1.88 16.40 -11.88
N ASP A 231 -1.03 17.43 -11.94
CA ASP A 231 -0.13 17.74 -13.05
C ASP A 231 1.27 17.11 -12.92
N SER A 232 1.54 16.35 -11.85
CA SER A 232 2.79 15.61 -11.68
C SER A 232 2.98 14.57 -12.79
N LYS A 233 4.25 14.32 -13.15
CA LYS A 233 4.62 13.27 -14.10
C LYS A 233 4.43 11.87 -13.50
N GLY A 234 4.20 10.88 -14.35
CA GLY A 234 4.16 9.47 -13.96
C GLY A 234 5.47 8.99 -13.31
N PHE A 235 5.39 7.90 -12.57
CA PHE A 235 6.59 7.24 -12.03
C PHE A 235 7.25 6.35 -13.08
N ASN A 236 8.50 5.98 -12.84
CA ASN A 236 9.12 4.87 -13.57
C ASN A 236 8.56 3.54 -13.00
N PRO A 237 7.86 2.72 -13.81
CA PRO A 237 7.15 1.55 -13.31
C PRO A 237 8.06 0.34 -13.04
N VAL A 238 9.37 0.41 -13.33
CA VAL A 238 10.29 -0.76 -13.26
C VAL A 238 10.18 -1.49 -11.92
N ASN A 239 10.15 -0.76 -10.80
CA ASN A 239 10.04 -1.38 -9.48
C ASN A 239 8.68 -2.07 -9.29
N TRP A 240 7.58 -1.47 -9.75
CA TRP A 240 6.24 -2.06 -9.64
C TRP A 240 6.12 -3.32 -10.50
N VAL A 241 6.69 -3.31 -11.71
CA VAL A 241 6.78 -4.50 -12.57
C VAL A 241 7.52 -5.64 -11.86
N GLN A 242 8.69 -5.35 -11.28
CA GLN A 242 9.47 -6.35 -10.55
C GLN A 242 8.72 -6.92 -9.35
N GLN A 243 7.99 -6.07 -8.60
CA GLN A 243 7.19 -6.49 -7.44
C GLN A 243 6.02 -7.41 -7.85
N MET A 244 5.32 -7.07 -8.93
CA MET A 244 4.26 -7.91 -9.47
C MET A 244 4.80 -9.26 -9.94
N GLN A 245 5.88 -9.24 -10.73
CA GLN A 245 6.54 -10.46 -11.20
C GLN A 245 7.05 -11.33 -10.06
N ALA A 246 7.63 -10.74 -9.01
CA ALA A 246 8.06 -11.46 -7.82
C ALA A 246 6.87 -12.19 -7.17
N THR A 247 5.72 -11.52 -7.05
CA THR A 247 4.49 -12.14 -6.51
C THR A 247 4.01 -13.32 -7.37
N PHE A 248 3.97 -13.16 -8.69
CA PHE A 248 3.55 -14.25 -9.60
C PHE A 248 4.49 -15.47 -9.53
N VAL A 249 5.79 -15.22 -9.31
CA VAL A 249 6.80 -16.28 -9.19
C VAL A 249 6.79 -16.95 -7.82
N GLU A 250 6.54 -16.20 -6.75
CA GLU A 250 6.48 -16.71 -5.38
C GLU A 250 5.25 -17.59 -5.17
N PHE A 251 4.08 -17.14 -5.63
CA PHE A 251 2.79 -17.81 -5.44
C PHE A 251 2.33 -18.56 -6.70
N LYS A 252 3.08 -19.59 -7.09
CA LYS A 252 2.82 -20.37 -8.33
C LYS A 252 1.53 -21.17 -8.29
N ASP A 253 0.97 -21.41 -7.11
CA ASP A 253 -0.29 -22.10 -6.85
C ASP A 253 -1.50 -21.16 -6.81
N VAL A 254 -1.29 -19.86 -7.03
CA VAL A 254 -2.33 -18.83 -7.12
C VAL A 254 -2.56 -18.47 -8.58
N GLU A 255 -3.81 -18.49 -9.01
CA GLU A 255 -4.24 -18.03 -10.33
C GLU A 255 -4.52 -16.53 -10.30
N PHE A 256 -3.83 -15.76 -11.13
CA PHE A 256 -3.97 -14.31 -11.24
C PHE A 256 -4.73 -13.90 -12.49
N TYR A 257 -5.59 -12.90 -12.37
CA TYR A 257 -6.35 -12.32 -13.47
C TYR A 257 -6.18 -10.81 -13.50
N TRP A 258 -5.46 -10.29 -14.50
CA TRP A 258 -5.28 -8.85 -14.68
C TRP A 258 -6.43 -8.26 -15.50
N VAL A 259 -7.25 -7.47 -14.82
CA VAL A 259 -8.47 -6.88 -15.37
C VAL A 259 -8.14 -5.60 -16.13
N ASP A 260 -8.63 -5.50 -17.36
CA ASP A 260 -8.45 -4.36 -18.27
C ASP A 260 -6.98 -3.88 -18.34
N CYS A 261 -6.04 -4.83 -18.43
CA CYS A 261 -4.62 -4.50 -18.54
C CYS A 261 -4.35 -3.58 -19.75
N GLN A 262 -3.77 -2.42 -19.47
CA GLN A 262 -3.48 -1.37 -20.46
C GLN A 262 -2.10 -1.53 -21.14
N LEU A 263 -1.38 -2.62 -20.86
CA LEU A 263 -0.05 -2.85 -21.43
C LEU A 263 -0.14 -3.28 -22.91
N GLU A 264 0.72 -2.69 -23.74
CA GLU A 264 0.92 -3.12 -25.13
C GLU A 264 1.53 -4.52 -25.19
N GLU A 265 2.57 -4.76 -24.39
CA GLU A 265 3.20 -6.08 -24.23
C GLU A 265 2.79 -6.69 -22.88
N LYS A 266 2.06 -7.80 -22.96
CA LYS A 266 1.56 -8.51 -21.80
C LYS A 266 2.64 -9.37 -21.16
N PHE A 267 2.60 -9.47 -19.84
CA PHE A 267 3.43 -10.43 -19.12
C PHE A 267 2.94 -11.86 -19.38
N HIS A 268 3.89 -12.79 -19.46
CA HIS A 268 3.63 -14.19 -19.70
C HIS A 268 4.12 -15.03 -18.52
N TYR A 269 3.18 -15.46 -17.69
CA TYR A 269 3.38 -16.40 -16.60
C TYR A 269 2.32 -17.51 -16.67
N PRO A 270 2.65 -18.75 -16.27
CA PRO A 270 1.69 -19.87 -16.35
C PRO A 270 0.40 -19.66 -15.57
N ASN A 271 0.47 -18.87 -14.50
CA ASN A 271 -0.61 -18.58 -13.56
C ASN A 271 -1.15 -17.15 -13.71
N LEU A 272 -0.92 -16.48 -14.86
CA LEU A 272 -1.43 -15.14 -15.13
C LEU A 272 -2.28 -15.13 -16.39
N SER A 273 -3.55 -14.76 -16.22
CA SER A 273 -4.53 -14.55 -17.26
C SER A 273 -5.01 -13.10 -17.30
N TYR A 274 -5.73 -12.73 -18.35
CA TYR A 274 -6.25 -11.37 -18.55
C TYR A 274 -7.77 -11.40 -18.72
N LEU A 275 -8.46 -10.45 -18.11
CA LEU A 275 -9.92 -10.32 -18.18
C LEU A 275 -10.33 -8.91 -18.59
N THR A 276 -11.53 -8.78 -19.16
CA THR A 276 -12.19 -7.49 -19.33
C THR A 276 -12.98 -7.12 -18.08
N LYS A 277 -13.34 -5.84 -17.92
CA LYS A 277 -14.35 -5.40 -16.94
C LYS A 277 -15.61 -6.26 -16.98
N ASP A 278 -16.21 -6.47 -18.16
CA ASP A 278 -17.48 -7.19 -18.27
C ASP A 278 -17.35 -8.64 -17.75
N ASN A 279 -16.25 -9.31 -18.10
CA ASN A 279 -15.97 -10.65 -17.59
C ASN A 279 -15.73 -10.65 -16.08
N LEU A 280 -15.08 -9.63 -15.53
CA LEU A 280 -14.92 -9.48 -14.07
C LEU A 280 -16.29 -9.34 -13.41
N CYS A 281 -17.13 -8.43 -13.90
CA CYS A 281 -18.47 -8.20 -13.36
C CYS A 281 -19.32 -9.47 -13.40
N ASP A 282 -19.30 -10.21 -14.50
CA ASP A 282 -20.01 -11.49 -14.60
C ASP A 282 -19.43 -12.54 -13.63
N THR A 283 -18.11 -12.63 -13.53
CA THR A 283 -17.42 -13.67 -12.74
C THR A 283 -17.54 -13.46 -11.24
N LEU A 284 -17.52 -12.20 -10.77
CA LEU A 284 -17.66 -11.82 -9.37
C LEU A 284 -19.07 -11.35 -9.01
N GLN A 285 -19.99 -11.31 -9.97
CA GLN A 285 -21.36 -10.81 -9.79
C GLN A 285 -21.36 -9.38 -9.21
N ILE A 286 -20.62 -8.48 -9.86
CA ILE A 286 -20.55 -7.06 -9.49
C ILE A 286 -21.74 -6.34 -10.14
N ILE A 287 -22.59 -5.73 -9.31
CA ILE A 287 -23.77 -4.94 -9.71
C ILE A 287 -23.63 -3.48 -9.34
#